data_AF-A0A2V6I9W3-F1
#
_entry.id   AF-A0A2V6I9W3-F1
#
_cell.length_a   1.000
_cell.length_b   1.000
_cell.length_c   1.000
_cell.angle_alpha   90.00
_cell.angle_beta   90.00
_cell.angle_gamma   90.00
#
_symmetry.space_group_name_H-M   'P 1'
#
loop_
_entity.id
_entity.type
_entity.pdbx_description
1 polymer ?
#
loop_
_entity_poly.entity_id
_entity_poly.type
_entity_poly.pdbx_seq_one_letter_code
_entity_poly.pdbx_strand_id
1 'polypeptide(L)'
;KGASIDEIYDLTKIDKWFLRNLEQIVVTQKQIEQSALASHGIRVMTEPWAVTLTADQIAPDIFGNGDELLRAKKLGFSDNQLGYANSLKPAGVRAARKQLSILPTYRLVDTCAAEFEAYTPYYYSTYGDENERRESGKRKVMILGGGPNRIGQGIEFDYCCVHAAFALRELGFETIMVNSNPETVSTDYDTSDKLYFEPLTLEDVLNIYEQEKPEGVVVQFGGQTPLNLADGLKAAGVPILGTQPESIETAEDR
;
A
#
# COMPACT_ATOMS: atom_id res chain seq x y z
N LYS A 1 -3.96 -20.86 17.94
CA LYS A 1 -4.49 -21.95 18.81
C LYS A 1 -3.51 -22.35 19.94
N GLY A 2 -2.63 -21.44 20.40
CA GLY A 2 -1.77 -21.67 21.57
C GLY A 2 -0.59 -22.63 21.36
N ALA A 3 -0.30 -23.07 20.14
CA ALA A 3 0.91 -23.85 19.86
C ALA A 3 2.16 -23.01 20.12
N SER A 4 3.14 -23.63 20.76
CA SER A 4 4.46 -23.04 21.02
C SER A 4 5.28 -22.94 19.74
N ILE A 5 6.29 -22.05 19.76
CA ILE A 5 7.25 -21.93 18.67
C ILE A 5 7.98 -23.25 18.42
N ASP A 6 8.28 -24.02 19.47
CA ASP A 6 8.96 -25.30 19.35
C ASP A 6 8.10 -26.34 18.63
N GLU A 7 6.80 -26.42 18.97
CA GLU A 7 5.86 -27.31 18.27
C GLU A 7 5.72 -26.94 16.77
N ILE A 8 5.64 -25.64 16.46
CA ILE A 8 5.54 -25.18 15.06
C ILE A 8 6.85 -25.46 14.31
N TYR A 9 8.00 -25.22 14.94
CA TYR A 9 9.31 -25.55 14.39
C TYR A 9 9.41 -27.05 14.10
N ASP A 10 8.99 -27.91 15.03
CA ASP A 10 9.10 -29.36 14.86
C ASP A 10 8.28 -29.87 13.69
N LEU A 11 7.13 -29.24 13.40
CA LEU A 11 6.26 -29.59 12.28
C LEU A 11 6.70 -28.99 10.94
N THR A 12 7.13 -27.73 10.93
CA THR A 12 7.35 -26.97 9.69
C THR A 12 8.82 -26.88 9.27
N LYS A 13 9.73 -27.07 10.24
CA LYS A 13 11.17 -26.80 10.12
C LYS A 13 11.52 -25.36 9.73
N ILE A 14 10.57 -24.42 9.83
CA ILE A 14 10.82 -22.98 9.66
C ILE A 14 11.62 -22.49 10.87
N ASP A 15 12.74 -21.82 10.64
CA ASP A 15 13.61 -21.34 11.72
C ASP A 15 12.85 -20.53 12.77
N LYS A 16 13.18 -20.76 14.05
CA LYS A 16 12.51 -20.14 15.19
C LYS A 16 12.61 -18.62 15.16
N TRP A 17 13.63 -18.04 14.53
CA TRP A 17 13.75 -16.60 14.33
C TRP A 17 12.56 -16.03 13.52
N PHE A 18 12.20 -16.66 12.40
CA PHE A 18 11.02 -16.25 11.62
C PHE A 18 9.73 -16.46 12.41
N LEU A 19 9.61 -17.58 13.12
CA LEU A 19 8.42 -17.88 13.93
C LEU A 19 8.21 -16.87 15.06
N ARG A 20 9.29 -16.36 15.68
CA ARG A 20 9.23 -15.27 16.66
C ARG A 20 8.72 -13.96 16.05
N ASN A 21 9.16 -13.62 14.84
CA ASN A 21 8.66 -12.43 14.15
C ASN A 21 7.17 -12.57 13.80
N LEU A 22 6.72 -13.75 13.36
CA LEU A 22 5.30 -14.03 13.15
C LEU A 22 4.49 -13.96 14.45
N GLU A 23 5.03 -14.48 15.55
CA GLU A 23 4.41 -14.38 16.87
C GLU A 23 4.22 -12.92 17.29
N GLN A 24 5.21 -12.05 17.07
CA GLN A 24 5.09 -10.61 17.36
C GLN A 24 3.91 -9.97 16.62
N ILE A 25 3.72 -10.31 15.33
CA ILE A 25 2.58 -9.83 14.54
C ILE A 25 1.27 -10.33 15.16
N VAL A 26 1.16 -11.63 15.45
CA VAL A 26 -0.06 -12.22 16.03
C VAL A 26 -0.38 -11.65 17.42
N VAL A 27 0.62 -11.42 18.26
CA VAL A 27 0.45 -10.80 19.59
C VAL A 27 0.00 -9.36 19.45
N THR A 28 0.61 -8.59 18.54
CA THR A 28 0.22 -7.20 18.27
C THR A 28 -1.20 -7.12 17.76
N GLN A 29 -1.62 -8.00 16.85
CA GLN A 29 -3.00 -8.06 16.37
C GLN A 29 -3.99 -8.25 17.53
N LYS A 30 -3.73 -9.20 18.44
CA LYS A 30 -4.58 -9.43 19.61
C LYS A 30 -4.64 -8.23 20.55
N GLN A 31 -3.53 -7.52 20.74
CA GLN A 31 -3.49 -6.31 21.55
C GLN A 31 -4.39 -5.23 20.93
N ILE A 32 -4.30 -5.02 19.62
CA ILE A 32 -5.16 -4.07 18.90
C ILE A 32 -6.64 -4.45 19.04
N GLU A 33 -6.99 -5.73 18.84
CA GLU A 33 -8.38 -6.22 19.01
C GLU A 33 -8.90 -6.03 20.45
N GLN A 34 -8.05 -6.24 21.46
CA GLN A 34 -8.41 -6.04 22.87
C GLN A 34 -8.58 -4.57 23.24
N SER A 35 -7.68 -3.71 22.78
CA SER A 35 -7.79 -2.26 22.95
C SER A 35 -9.05 -1.71 22.29
N ALA A 36 -9.39 -2.19 21.09
CA ALA A 36 -10.63 -1.84 20.40
C ALA A 36 -11.87 -2.14 21.26
N LEU A 37 -11.94 -3.35 21.84
CA LEU A 37 -13.04 -3.76 22.71
C LEU A 37 -13.15 -2.89 23.96
N ALA A 38 -12.02 -2.47 24.54
CA ALA A 38 -11.98 -1.62 25.73
C ALA A 38 -12.43 -0.17 25.43
N SER A 39 -11.97 0.41 24.31
CA SER A 39 -12.25 1.80 23.92
C SER A 39 -13.69 2.04 23.47
N HIS A 40 -14.34 1.04 22.86
CA HIS A 40 -15.72 1.20 22.36
C HIS A 40 -16.81 1.08 23.43
N GLY A 41 -16.48 0.76 24.69
CA GLY A 41 -17.50 0.59 25.75
C GLY A 41 -18.57 -0.46 25.40
N ILE A 42 -18.30 -1.35 24.45
CA ILE A 42 -19.23 -2.39 24.03
C ILE A 42 -19.14 -3.51 25.06
N ARG A 43 -20.08 -3.47 26.02
CA ARG A 43 -20.67 -4.71 26.56
C ARG A 43 -20.99 -5.57 25.33
N VAL A 44 -20.45 -6.77 25.25
CA VAL A 44 -20.92 -7.80 24.32
C VAL A 44 -22.44 -7.93 24.50
N MET A 45 -23.22 -7.24 23.66
CA MET A 45 -24.68 -7.33 23.64
C MET A 45 -25.03 -8.27 22.50
N THR A 46 -25.72 -9.33 22.88
CA THR A 46 -26.00 -10.54 22.14
C THR A 46 -27.09 -10.37 21.08
N GLU A 47 -27.02 -9.38 20.18
CA GLU A 47 -28.01 -9.29 19.09
C GLU A 47 -27.42 -8.81 17.73
N PRO A 48 -27.81 -9.40 16.58
CA PRO A 48 -27.03 -9.33 15.33
C PRO A 48 -27.22 -8.10 14.42
N TRP A 49 -27.97 -7.06 14.80
CA TRP A 49 -28.46 -6.08 13.80
C TRP A 49 -28.35 -4.58 14.15
N ALA A 50 -27.59 -4.17 15.18
CA ALA A 50 -27.45 -2.74 15.47
C ALA A 50 -26.01 -2.34 15.83
N VAL A 51 -25.35 -1.59 14.93
CA VAL A 51 -24.96 -0.18 15.08
C VAL A 51 -24.03 0.18 13.92
N THR A 52 -24.48 1.11 13.06
CA THR A 52 -23.62 1.82 12.11
C THR A 52 -22.94 2.94 12.88
N LEU A 53 -21.63 2.82 13.14
CA LEU A 53 -20.83 3.95 13.61
C LEU A 53 -20.62 4.89 12.41
N THR A 54 -21.14 6.12 12.51
CA THR A 54 -20.91 7.19 11.53
C THR A 54 -19.44 7.60 11.55
N ALA A 55 -18.86 7.82 10.36
CA ALA A 55 -17.42 7.94 10.11
C ALA A 55 -16.70 9.12 10.79
N ASP A 56 -17.43 10.04 11.44
CA ASP A 56 -16.90 11.34 11.84
C ASP A 56 -16.44 11.44 13.31
N GLN A 57 -16.57 10.39 14.14
CA GLN A 57 -16.34 10.55 15.60
C GLN A 57 -15.32 9.65 16.29
N ILE A 58 -14.67 8.67 15.65
CA ILE A 58 -13.86 7.74 16.45
C ILE A 58 -12.68 7.20 15.65
N ALA A 59 -11.56 7.91 15.63
CA ALA A 59 -10.33 7.34 15.06
C ALA A 59 -9.07 7.72 15.87
N PRO A 60 -8.87 8.97 16.32
CA PRO A 60 -7.72 9.30 17.18
C PRO A 60 -7.81 8.59 18.54
N ASP A 61 -9.01 8.56 19.14
CA ASP A 61 -9.22 7.98 20.47
C ASP A 61 -9.12 6.44 20.48
N ILE A 62 -9.31 5.78 19.33
CA ILE A 62 -9.24 4.31 19.23
C ILE A 62 -7.78 3.85 19.28
N PHE A 63 -6.88 4.59 18.65
CA PHE A 63 -5.46 4.24 18.54
C PHE A 63 -4.59 4.91 19.61
N GLY A 64 -5.21 5.54 20.62
CA GLY A 64 -4.52 6.12 21.77
C GLY A 64 -3.52 7.22 21.39
N ASN A 65 -2.32 7.17 21.99
CA ASN A 65 -1.25 8.18 21.84
C ASN A 65 -0.50 8.13 20.50
N GLY A 66 -0.98 7.37 19.50
CA GLY A 66 -0.35 7.22 18.18
C GLY A 66 0.84 6.26 18.13
N ASP A 67 1.50 5.97 19.27
CA ASP A 67 2.65 5.07 19.32
C ASP A 67 2.27 3.63 18.95
N GLU A 68 1.10 3.17 19.40
CA GLU A 68 0.58 1.84 19.06
C GLU A 68 0.28 1.71 17.57
N LEU A 69 -0.31 2.76 16.97
CA LEU A 69 -0.56 2.80 15.54
C LEU A 69 0.74 2.81 14.75
N LEU A 70 1.70 3.66 15.12
CA LEU A 70 3.02 3.71 14.47
C LEU A 70 3.74 2.37 14.58
N ARG A 71 3.70 1.72 15.75
CA ARG A 71 4.27 0.38 15.95
C ARG A 71 3.60 -0.64 15.04
N ALA A 72 2.28 -0.63 14.93
CA ALA A 72 1.55 -1.53 14.04
C ALA A 72 1.93 -1.30 12.57
N LYS A 73 2.04 -0.04 12.13
CA LYS A 73 2.49 0.29 10.77
C LYS A 73 3.95 -0.15 10.52
N LYS A 74 4.85 0.01 11.50
CA LYS A 74 6.24 -0.51 11.45
C LYS A 74 6.31 -2.04 11.36
N LEU A 75 5.30 -2.75 11.86
CA LEU A 75 5.16 -4.21 11.73
C LEU A 75 4.46 -4.64 10.43
N GLY A 76 4.09 -3.69 9.56
CA GLY A 76 3.48 -3.97 8.25
C GLY A 76 1.96 -4.14 8.27
N PHE A 77 1.26 -3.73 9.32
CA PHE A 77 -0.21 -3.78 9.32
C PHE A 77 -0.78 -2.75 8.33
N SER A 78 -1.61 -3.21 7.40
CA SER A 78 -2.38 -2.35 6.48
C SER A 78 -3.51 -1.62 7.21
N ASP A 79 -3.94 -0.48 6.65
CA ASP A 79 -5.11 0.26 7.11
C ASP A 79 -6.38 -0.63 7.02
N ASN A 80 -6.42 -1.60 6.09
CA ASN A 80 -7.46 -2.63 6.01
C ASN A 80 -7.47 -3.57 7.22
N GLN A 81 -6.31 -4.12 7.61
CA GLN A 81 -6.22 -5.03 8.76
C GLN A 81 -6.54 -4.31 10.07
N LEU A 82 -6.04 -3.09 10.23
CA LEU A 82 -6.36 -2.23 11.37
C LEU A 82 -7.84 -1.87 11.40
N GLY A 83 -8.42 -1.58 10.23
CA GLY A 83 -9.86 -1.32 10.10
C GLY A 83 -10.68 -2.51 10.53
N TYR A 84 -10.35 -3.70 10.03
CA TYR A 84 -11.00 -4.96 10.41
C TYR A 84 -10.93 -5.22 11.92
N ALA A 85 -9.75 -5.09 12.53
CA ALA A 85 -9.55 -5.33 13.97
C ALA A 85 -10.34 -4.34 14.86
N ASN A 86 -10.62 -3.14 14.36
CA ASN A 86 -11.29 -2.07 15.10
C ASN A 86 -12.74 -1.84 14.65
N SER A 87 -13.29 -2.66 13.75
CA SER A 87 -14.60 -2.43 13.12
C SER A 87 -14.74 -1.06 12.46
N LEU A 88 -13.64 -0.54 11.90
CA LEU A 88 -13.57 0.73 11.17
C LEU A 88 -13.46 0.49 9.67
N LYS A 89 -13.92 1.47 8.89
CA LYS A 89 -13.59 1.51 7.46
C LYS A 89 -12.11 1.85 7.27
N PRO A 90 -11.41 1.28 6.28
CA PRO A 90 -9.99 1.56 6.02
C PRO A 90 -9.70 3.06 5.82
N ALA A 91 -10.63 3.79 5.19
CA ALA A 91 -10.54 5.24 5.01
C ALA A 91 -10.50 6.01 6.35
N GLY A 92 -11.20 5.53 7.39
CA GLY A 92 -11.17 6.12 8.73
C GLY A 92 -9.81 5.91 9.42
N VAL A 93 -9.23 4.71 9.27
CA VAL A 93 -7.88 4.42 9.77
C VAL A 93 -6.85 5.31 9.07
N ARG A 94 -6.93 5.42 7.74
CA ARG A 94 -6.07 6.33 6.95
C ARG A 94 -6.20 7.78 7.44
N ALA A 95 -7.42 8.26 7.68
CA ALA A 95 -7.66 9.62 8.17
C ALA A 95 -7.03 9.87 9.55
N ALA A 96 -7.23 8.96 10.52
CA ALA A 96 -6.56 9.03 11.83
C ALA A 96 -5.04 9.02 11.70
N ARG A 97 -4.52 8.09 10.89
CA ARG A 97 -3.09 7.95 10.64
C ARG A 97 -2.49 9.26 10.10
N LYS A 98 -3.17 9.93 9.17
CA LYS A 98 -2.76 11.25 8.64
C LYS A 98 -2.87 12.36 9.68
N GLN A 99 -3.92 12.38 10.51
CA GLN A 99 -4.10 13.37 11.57
C GLN A 99 -2.97 13.29 12.62
N LEU A 100 -2.49 12.08 12.90
CA LEU A 100 -1.35 11.82 13.80
C LEU A 100 0.02 11.96 13.12
N SER A 101 0.06 12.40 11.85
CA SER A 101 1.30 12.51 11.06
C SER A 101 2.08 11.20 10.90
N ILE A 102 1.40 10.06 10.97
CA ILE A 102 1.99 8.73 10.78
C ILE A 102 1.95 8.41 9.28
N LEU A 103 2.87 8.99 8.52
CA LEU A 103 2.97 8.79 7.07
C LEU A 103 4.10 7.82 6.74
N PRO A 104 3.99 7.03 5.66
CA PRO A 104 5.14 6.27 5.20
C PRO A 104 6.18 7.24 4.63
N THR A 105 7.43 6.88 4.83
CA THR A 105 8.61 7.45 4.20
C THR A 105 9.09 6.51 3.10
N TYR A 106 9.86 7.02 2.13
CA TYR A 106 10.44 6.19 1.09
C TYR A 106 11.96 6.20 1.18
N ARG A 107 12.55 5.02 1.15
CA ARG A 107 14.01 4.80 1.13
C ARG A 107 14.45 4.36 -0.25
N LEU A 108 15.68 4.69 -0.60
CA LEU A 108 16.35 4.20 -1.79
C LEU A 108 16.92 2.81 -1.54
N VAL A 109 16.79 1.94 -2.53
CA VAL A 109 17.59 0.74 -2.59
C VAL A 109 18.96 1.12 -3.12
N ASP A 110 19.94 1.14 -2.22
CA ASP A 110 21.34 1.21 -2.58
C ASP A 110 22.00 -0.16 -2.39
N THR A 111 23.07 -0.42 -3.13
CA THR A 111 23.81 -1.69 -3.04
C THR A 111 24.84 -1.69 -1.91
N CYS A 112 24.91 -0.63 -1.10
CA CYS A 112 26.05 -0.32 -0.22
C CYS A 112 25.66 0.15 1.19
N ALA A 113 24.41 -0.03 1.60
CA ALA A 113 23.84 0.43 2.87
C ALA A 113 24.20 1.89 3.20
N ALA A 114 23.98 2.80 2.25
CA ALA A 114 24.27 4.23 2.31
C ALA A 114 25.77 4.61 2.44
N GLU A 115 26.71 3.70 2.14
CA GLU A 115 28.14 4.04 2.08
C GLU A 115 28.43 5.08 0.97
N PHE A 116 27.70 4.98 -0.15
CA PHE A 116 27.77 5.89 -1.29
C PHE A 116 26.39 6.41 -1.65
N GLU A 117 26.34 7.61 -2.23
CA GLU A 117 25.10 8.19 -2.73
C GLU A 117 24.55 7.36 -3.91
N ALA A 118 23.38 6.75 -3.74
CA ALA A 118 22.70 6.06 -4.82
C ALA A 118 22.02 7.05 -5.76
N TYR A 119 22.39 7.03 -7.04
CA TYR A 119 21.73 7.86 -8.06
C TYR A 119 20.46 7.21 -8.61
N THR A 120 20.36 5.88 -8.49
CA THR A 120 19.24 5.09 -9.02
C THR A 120 17.95 5.36 -8.23
N PRO A 121 16.88 5.85 -8.88
CA PRO A 121 15.64 6.25 -8.21
C PRO A 121 14.71 5.05 -7.95
N TYR A 122 15.22 4.08 -7.20
CA TYR A 122 14.54 2.83 -6.85
C TYR A 122 14.10 2.87 -5.37
N TYR A 123 12.78 2.98 -5.13
CA TYR A 123 12.21 3.27 -3.83
C TYR A 123 11.37 2.12 -3.26
N TYR A 124 11.35 2.03 -1.94
CA TYR A 124 10.38 1.22 -1.17
C TYR A 124 9.92 2.01 0.06
N SER A 125 8.72 1.73 0.54
CA SER A 125 8.12 2.41 1.68
C SER A 125 8.54 1.78 3.00
N THR A 126 8.59 2.63 4.02
CA THR A 126 8.78 2.22 5.41
C THR A 126 8.20 3.27 6.34
N TYR A 127 7.81 2.87 7.54
CA TYR A 127 7.42 3.80 8.60
C TYR A 127 8.64 4.20 9.43
N GLY A 128 9.68 4.70 8.75
CA GLY A 128 10.93 5.18 9.34
C GLY A 128 10.97 6.69 9.51
N ASP A 129 12.13 7.21 9.90
CA ASP A 129 12.28 8.63 10.26
C ASP A 129 12.71 9.51 9.08
N GLU A 130 13.30 8.94 8.02
CA GLU A 130 13.84 9.69 6.88
C GLU A 130 13.17 9.31 5.58
N ASN A 131 12.91 10.31 4.75
CA ASN A 131 12.31 10.17 3.43
C ASN A 131 13.32 10.65 2.37
N GLU A 132 13.86 9.72 1.60
CA GLU A 132 14.90 9.93 0.60
C GLU A 132 14.33 10.20 -0.80
N ARG A 133 12.99 10.29 -0.91
CA ARG A 133 12.31 10.64 -2.15
C ARG A 133 12.75 12.01 -2.65
N ARG A 134 13.26 12.03 -3.89
CA ARG A 134 13.74 13.25 -4.54
C ARG A 134 12.63 14.00 -5.27
N GLU A 135 12.57 15.32 -5.11
CA GLU A 135 11.71 16.20 -5.91
C GLU A 135 12.43 16.70 -7.16
N SER A 136 11.71 16.79 -8.28
CA SER A 136 12.26 17.18 -9.58
C SER A 136 11.59 18.43 -10.18
N GLY A 137 10.46 18.87 -9.65
CA GLY A 137 9.63 19.95 -10.20
C GLY A 137 9.04 19.68 -11.59
N LYS A 138 9.30 18.50 -12.19
CA LYS A 138 8.82 18.11 -13.51
C LYS A 138 7.34 17.70 -13.47
N ARG A 139 6.69 17.81 -14.63
CA ARG A 139 5.35 17.24 -14.88
C ARG A 139 5.47 15.72 -14.80
N LYS A 140 4.63 15.09 -14.00
CA LYS A 140 4.73 13.67 -13.66
C LYS A 140 3.52 12.89 -14.10
N VAL A 141 3.72 11.67 -14.59
CA VAL A 141 2.66 10.69 -14.82
C VAL A 141 3.02 9.39 -14.11
N MET A 142 2.07 8.86 -13.35
CA MET A 142 2.22 7.59 -12.66
C MET A 142 1.60 6.46 -13.47
N ILE A 143 2.28 5.32 -13.53
CA ILE A 143 1.87 4.11 -14.24
C ILE A 143 1.81 3.00 -13.22
N LEU A 144 0.66 2.35 -13.10
CA LEU A 144 0.48 1.20 -12.23
C LEU A 144 0.72 -0.09 -13.02
N GLY A 145 1.67 -0.90 -12.54
CA GLY A 145 1.93 -2.24 -13.06
C GLY A 145 0.85 -3.24 -12.68
N GLY A 146 1.09 -4.52 -13.00
CA GLY A 146 0.15 -5.60 -12.71
C GLY A 146 0.40 -6.37 -11.42
N GLY A 147 1.56 -6.21 -10.78
CA GLY A 147 1.96 -7.07 -9.67
C GLY A 147 2.34 -8.47 -10.16
N PRO A 148 2.30 -9.49 -9.29
CA PRO A 148 2.81 -10.83 -9.61
C PRO A 148 2.03 -11.48 -10.76
N ASN A 149 2.76 -12.13 -11.66
CA ASN A 149 2.20 -12.83 -12.82
C ASN A 149 1.25 -13.96 -12.39
N ARG A 150 0.12 -14.09 -13.08
CA ARG A 150 -0.88 -15.15 -12.86
C ARG A 150 -1.47 -15.61 -14.19
N ILE A 151 -2.13 -16.76 -14.22
CA ILE A 151 -2.86 -17.21 -15.41
C ILE A 151 -3.90 -16.13 -15.78
N GLY A 152 -3.81 -15.61 -17.01
CA GLY A 152 -4.68 -14.53 -17.50
C GLY A 152 -4.17 -13.11 -17.20
N GLN A 153 -3.07 -12.96 -16.47
CA GLN A 153 -2.40 -11.69 -16.22
C GLN A 153 -0.87 -11.88 -16.31
N GLY A 154 -0.33 -11.87 -17.53
CA GLY A 154 1.07 -12.18 -17.81
C GLY A 154 1.93 -10.98 -18.22
N ILE A 155 3.04 -11.29 -18.89
CA ILE A 155 4.07 -10.34 -19.32
C ILE A 155 3.57 -9.34 -20.37
N GLU A 156 2.46 -9.63 -21.05
CA GLU A 156 1.82 -8.73 -22.00
C GLU A 156 1.43 -7.38 -21.37
N PHE A 157 1.03 -7.38 -20.09
CA PHE A 157 0.70 -6.17 -19.34
C PHE A 157 1.97 -5.41 -18.94
N ASP A 158 3.04 -6.13 -18.61
CA ASP A 158 4.35 -5.53 -18.35
C ASP A 158 4.88 -4.77 -19.57
N TYR A 159 4.80 -5.40 -20.75
CA TYR A 159 5.14 -4.76 -22.03
C TYR A 159 4.37 -3.45 -22.24
N CYS A 160 3.06 -3.43 -21.97
CA CYS A 160 2.24 -2.22 -22.10
C CYS A 160 2.70 -1.11 -21.14
N CYS A 161 2.99 -1.44 -19.88
CA CYS A 161 3.49 -0.49 -18.88
C CYS A 161 4.86 0.10 -19.28
N VAL A 162 5.78 -0.73 -19.77
CA VAL A 162 7.11 -0.30 -20.26
C VAL A 162 6.97 0.69 -21.42
N HIS A 163 6.17 0.35 -22.42
CA HIS A 163 5.97 1.22 -23.58
C HIS A 163 5.27 2.54 -23.23
N ALA A 164 4.37 2.53 -22.25
CA ALA A 164 3.77 3.75 -21.73
C ALA A 164 4.81 4.66 -21.08
N ALA A 165 5.72 4.10 -20.29
CA ALA A 165 6.81 4.86 -19.67
C ALA A 165 7.71 5.49 -20.75
N PHE A 166 8.10 4.73 -21.77
CA PHE A 166 8.93 5.26 -22.86
C PHE A 166 8.24 6.39 -23.62
N ALA A 167 6.98 6.19 -24.02
CA ALA A 167 6.22 7.21 -24.74
C ALA A 167 6.01 8.49 -23.91
N LEU A 168 5.71 8.37 -22.62
CA LEU A 168 5.55 9.52 -21.73
C LEU A 168 6.87 10.28 -21.52
N ARG A 169 7.98 9.55 -21.40
CA ARG A 169 9.32 10.13 -21.31
C ARG A 169 9.68 10.91 -22.58
N GLU A 170 9.38 10.37 -23.76
CA GLU A 170 9.56 11.07 -25.05
C GLU A 170 8.73 12.36 -25.15
N LEU A 171 7.56 12.39 -24.52
CA LEU A 171 6.71 13.58 -24.39
C LEU A 171 7.17 14.56 -23.30
N GLY A 172 8.26 14.26 -22.59
CA GLY A 172 8.87 15.12 -21.59
C GLY A 172 8.26 15.01 -20.19
N PHE A 173 7.47 13.98 -19.91
CA PHE A 173 7.00 13.69 -18.56
C PHE A 173 8.05 12.92 -17.77
N GLU A 174 8.14 13.22 -16.46
CA GLU A 174 8.79 12.33 -15.50
C GLU A 174 7.84 11.17 -15.19
N THR A 175 8.32 9.96 -15.42
CA THR A 175 7.54 8.73 -15.29
C THR A 175 7.74 8.08 -13.93
N ILE A 176 6.64 7.76 -13.26
CA ILE A 176 6.64 7.05 -11.97
C ILE A 176 6.04 5.67 -12.19
N MET A 177 6.84 4.62 -12.11
CA MET A 177 6.36 3.24 -12.14
C MET A 177 6.08 2.74 -10.73
N VAL A 178 4.93 2.10 -10.52
CA VAL A 178 4.60 1.40 -9.27
C VAL A 178 4.29 -0.05 -9.60
N ASN A 179 5.10 -0.98 -9.13
CA ASN A 179 4.90 -2.41 -9.35
C ASN A 179 5.65 -3.23 -8.29
N SER A 180 5.22 -4.46 -8.03
CA SER A 180 5.80 -5.36 -7.02
C SER A 180 6.36 -6.66 -7.59
N ASN A 181 6.34 -6.82 -8.91
CA ASN A 181 6.83 -8.04 -9.57
C ASN A 181 8.35 -7.96 -9.77
N PRO A 182 9.15 -8.85 -9.16
CA PRO A 182 10.60 -8.84 -9.34
C PRO A 182 11.06 -9.40 -10.70
N GLU A 183 10.17 -10.00 -11.49
CA GLU A 183 10.50 -10.70 -12.73
C GLU A 183 10.33 -9.84 -14.00
N THR A 184 9.96 -8.56 -13.86
CA THR A 184 9.45 -7.72 -14.96
C THR A 184 10.40 -6.62 -15.39
N VAL A 185 10.30 -6.18 -16.64
CA VAL A 185 11.12 -5.07 -17.15
C VAL A 185 10.59 -3.73 -16.64
N SER A 186 9.29 -3.61 -16.31
CA SER A 186 8.78 -2.40 -15.64
C SER A 186 9.45 -2.11 -14.30
N THR A 187 9.98 -3.12 -13.61
CA THR A 187 10.70 -2.98 -12.34
C THR A 187 12.21 -2.89 -12.51
N ASP A 188 12.69 -2.70 -13.74
CA ASP A 188 14.02 -2.17 -13.99
C ASP A 188 14.02 -0.66 -13.73
N TYR A 189 15.01 -0.18 -12.97
CA TYR A 189 15.15 1.23 -12.64
C TYR A 189 15.47 2.10 -13.86
N ASP A 190 15.93 1.54 -14.98
CA ASP A 190 16.16 2.29 -16.22
C ASP A 190 14.86 2.58 -17.01
N THR A 191 13.79 1.81 -16.73
CA THR A 191 12.51 1.88 -17.45
C THR A 191 11.70 3.12 -17.13
N SER A 192 11.81 3.65 -15.92
CA SER A 192 11.08 4.85 -15.46
C SER A 192 12.02 5.84 -14.75
N ASP A 193 11.63 7.10 -14.66
CA ASP A 193 12.44 8.09 -13.93
C ASP A 193 12.39 7.86 -12.42
N LYS A 194 11.35 7.17 -11.93
CA LYS A 194 11.21 6.73 -10.54
C LYS A 194 10.47 5.40 -10.49
N LEU A 195 11.07 4.43 -9.83
CA LEU A 195 10.46 3.13 -9.57
C LEU A 195 10.11 3.00 -8.10
N TYR A 196 8.85 2.71 -7.80
CA TYR A 196 8.39 2.32 -6.46
C TYR A 196 8.08 0.83 -6.46
N PHE A 197 8.89 0.06 -5.73
CA PHE A 197 8.69 -1.38 -5.54
C PHE A 197 7.67 -1.65 -4.45
N GLU A 198 6.42 -1.26 -4.71
CA GLU A 198 5.37 -1.22 -3.71
C GLU A 198 4.21 -2.15 -4.06
N PRO A 199 3.48 -2.65 -3.05
CA PRO A 199 2.24 -3.37 -3.30
C PRO A 199 1.25 -2.49 -4.07
N LEU A 200 0.52 -3.09 -5.01
CA LEU A 200 -0.56 -2.42 -5.74
C LEU A 200 -1.86 -2.47 -4.94
N THR A 201 -1.87 -1.78 -3.80
CA THR A 201 -3.08 -1.56 -3.01
C THR A 201 -3.50 -0.09 -3.08
N LEU A 202 -4.78 0.18 -2.79
CA LEU A 202 -5.28 1.55 -2.75
C LEU A 202 -4.51 2.39 -1.71
N GLU A 203 -4.13 1.81 -0.57
CA GLU A 203 -3.39 2.49 0.48
C GLU A 203 -2.02 2.96 -0.02
N ASP A 204 -1.25 2.04 -0.61
CA ASP A 204 0.13 2.27 -1.02
C ASP A 204 0.19 3.22 -2.21
N VAL A 205 -0.67 3.02 -3.22
CA VAL A 205 -0.75 3.91 -4.38
C VAL A 205 -1.13 5.33 -3.96
N LEU A 206 -2.09 5.51 -3.04
CA LEU A 206 -2.43 6.83 -2.52
C LEU A 206 -1.30 7.45 -1.70
N ASN A 207 -0.53 6.65 -0.95
CA ASN A 207 0.64 7.14 -0.23
C ASN A 207 1.70 7.71 -1.19
N ILE A 208 1.93 7.06 -2.34
CA ILE A 208 2.87 7.54 -3.36
C ILE A 208 2.29 8.78 -4.05
N TYR A 209 1.02 8.70 -4.48
CA TYR A 209 0.34 9.78 -5.20
C TYR A 209 0.31 11.09 -4.40
N GLU A 210 0.02 11.05 -3.10
CA GLU A 210 -0.04 12.25 -2.27
C GLU A 210 1.32 12.96 -2.11
N GLN A 211 2.42 12.19 -2.11
CA GLN A 211 3.77 12.74 -2.01
C GLN A 211 4.27 13.20 -3.37
N GLU A 212 4.05 12.42 -4.43
CA GLU A 212 4.52 12.73 -5.77
C GLU A 212 3.65 13.73 -6.53
N LYS A 213 2.35 13.78 -6.27
CA LYS A 213 1.39 14.67 -6.92
C LYS A 213 1.52 14.66 -8.47
N PRO A 214 1.47 13.49 -9.12
CA PRO A 214 1.47 13.42 -10.58
C PRO A 214 0.23 14.09 -11.16
N GLU A 215 0.29 14.49 -12.42
CA GLU A 215 -0.86 15.09 -13.14
C GLU A 215 -1.99 14.09 -13.36
N GLY A 216 -1.65 12.80 -13.40
CA GLY A 216 -2.60 11.73 -13.40
C GLY A 216 -1.95 10.36 -13.35
N VAL A 217 -2.80 9.34 -13.30
CA VAL A 217 -2.43 7.94 -13.15
C VAL A 217 -2.99 7.12 -14.31
N VAL A 218 -2.14 6.29 -14.90
CA VAL A 218 -2.50 5.29 -15.92
C VAL A 218 -2.74 3.95 -15.22
N VAL A 219 -3.95 3.41 -15.37
CA VAL A 219 -4.40 2.18 -14.70
C VAL A 219 -4.75 1.05 -15.68
N GLN A 220 -4.81 1.34 -16.98
CA GLN A 220 -5.35 0.44 -17.99
C GLN A 220 -4.34 -0.58 -18.52
N PHE A 221 -3.04 -0.36 -18.29
CA PHE A 221 -1.98 -1.15 -18.91
C PHE A 221 -1.48 -2.31 -18.04
N GLY A 222 -1.65 -2.25 -16.73
CA GLY A 222 -1.21 -3.30 -15.81
C GLY A 222 -2.22 -4.46 -15.63
N GLY A 223 -3.27 -4.53 -16.44
CA GLY A 223 -4.29 -5.58 -16.34
C GLY A 223 -5.27 -5.36 -15.18
N GLN A 224 -5.82 -6.45 -14.62
CA GLN A 224 -6.94 -6.36 -13.68
C GLN A 224 -6.57 -5.71 -12.35
N THR A 225 -5.33 -5.88 -11.89
CA THR A 225 -4.88 -5.38 -10.58
C THR A 225 -5.06 -3.86 -10.44
N PRO A 226 -4.50 -3.01 -11.33
CA PRO A 226 -4.74 -1.57 -11.27
C PRO A 226 -6.15 -1.15 -11.69
N LEU A 227 -6.82 -1.89 -12.57
CA LEU A 227 -8.22 -1.64 -12.92
C LEU A 227 -9.14 -1.71 -11.70
N ASN A 228 -8.95 -2.72 -10.83
CA ASN A 228 -9.69 -2.86 -9.58
C ASN A 228 -9.45 -1.72 -8.57
N LEU A 229 -8.40 -0.90 -8.76
CA LEU A 229 -8.11 0.25 -7.91
C LEU A 229 -8.74 1.54 -8.45
N ALA A 230 -9.18 1.57 -9.71
CA ALA A 230 -9.54 2.78 -10.43
C ALA A 230 -10.66 3.58 -9.72
N ASP A 231 -11.72 2.91 -9.25
CA ASP A 231 -12.82 3.57 -8.54
C ASP A 231 -12.39 4.13 -7.19
N GLY A 232 -11.59 3.38 -6.45
CA GLY A 232 -11.05 3.81 -5.16
C GLY A 232 -10.13 5.03 -5.31
N LEU A 233 -9.29 5.03 -6.34
CA LEU A 233 -8.41 6.15 -6.68
C LEU A 233 -9.21 7.38 -7.09
N LYS A 234 -10.21 7.20 -7.97
CA LYS A 234 -11.09 8.29 -8.41
C LYS A 234 -11.91 8.88 -7.26
N ALA A 235 -12.46 8.05 -6.38
CA ALA A 235 -13.17 8.48 -5.18
C ALA A 235 -12.27 9.28 -4.21
N ALA A 236 -10.95 9.01 -4.22
CA ALA A 236 -9.95 9.76 -3.49
C ALA A 236 -9.46 11.04 -4.22
N GLY A 237 -10.03 11.36 -5.39
CA GLY A 237 -9.69 12.55 -6.17
C GLY A 237 -8.45 12.42 -7.06
N VAL A 238 -8.00 11.19 -7.33
CA VAL A 238 -6.87 10.92 -8.25
C VAL A 238 -7.34 11.06 -9.71
N PRO A 239 -6.68 11.90 -10.54
CA PRO A 239 -7.00 12.00 -11.96
C PRO A 239 -6.58 10.73 -12.71
N ILE A 240 -7.57 9.95 -13.15
CA ILE A 240 -7.31 8.78 -14.02
C ILE A 240 -7.23 9.27 -15.47
N LEU A 241 -6.08 9.01 -16.11
CA LEU A 241 -5.82 9.38 -17.50
C LEU A 241 -6.46 8.36 -18.44
N GLY A 242 -6.94 8.80 -19.61
CA GLY A 242 -7.55 7.92 -20.61
C GLY A 242 -9.00 7.54 -20.29
N THR A 243 -9.38 6.29 -20.59
CA THR A 243 -10.73 5.77 -20.36
C THR A 243 -11.12 5.89 -18.90
N GLN A 244 -12.26 6.52 -18.64
CA GLN A 244 -12.73 6.78 -17.29
C GLN A 244 -13.27 5.51 -16.63
N PRO A 245 -13.11 5.35 -15.29
CA PRO A 245 -13.53 4.13 -14.58
C PRO A 245 -14.98 3.72 -14.84
N GLU A 246 -15.91 4.67 -14.93
CA GLU A 246 -17.33 4.39 -15.20
C GLU A 246 -17.55 3.75 -16.58
N SER A 247 -16.71 4.11 -17.56
CA SER A 247 -16.76 3.50 -18.89
C SER A 247 -16.21 2.08 -18.91
N ILE A 248 -15.29 1.77 -17.99
CA ILE A 248 -14.73 0.42 -17.81
C ILE A 248 -15.79 -0.47 -17.15
N GLU A 249 -16.40 0.01 -16.06
CA GLU A 249 -17.47 -0.71 -15.35
C GLU A 249 -18.66 -1.01 -16.27
N THR A 250 -19.12 -0.02 -17.05
CA THR A 250 -20.22 -0.21 -18.03
C THR A 250 -19.89 -1.28 -19.08
N ALA A 251 -18.62 -1.46 -19.43
CA ALA A 251 -18.21 -2.46 -20.41
C ALA A 251 -17.98 -3.85 -19.80
N GLU A 252 -17.70 -3.93 -18.49
CA GLU A 252 -17.50 -5.18 -17.75
C GLU A 252 -18.80 -5.74 -17.14
N ASP A 253 -19.83 -4.92 -16.96
CA ASP A 253 -21.17 -5.34 -16.54
C ASP A 253 -21.84 -6.21 -17.62
N ARG A 254 -22.16 -7.46 -17.27
CA ARG A 254 -22.62 -8.53 -18.17
C ARG A 254 -24.08 -8.88 -18.00
#